data_AF-R0C7R6-F1
#
_entry.id   AF-R0C7R6-F1
#
_cell.length_a   1.000
_cell.length_b   1.000
_cell.length_c   1.000
_cell.angle_alpha   90.00
_cell.angle_beta   90.00
_cell.angle_gamma   90.00
#
_symmetry.space_group_name_H-M   'P 1'
#
loop_
_entity.id
_entity.type
_entity.pdbx_description
1 polymer ?
#
loop_
_entity_poly.entity_id
_entity_poly.type
_entity_poly.pdbx_seq_one_letter_code
_entity_poly.pdbx_strand_id
1 'polypeptide(L)' 'MRYQDKYGNEITEGMYLPFEDGSVELVYACQTGDESDLGINASNEAYLQAHGLGEFPQELYPLSEFDLSEVEVY' A
#
# COMPACT_ATOMS: atom_id res chain seq x y z
N MET A 1 0.65 -0.44 13.62
CA MET A 1 2.10 -0.12 13.74
C MET A 1 2.35 1.32 13.32
N ARG A 2 3.58 1.87 13.44
CA ARG A 2 3.96 3.17 12.84
C ARG A 2 5.01 2.92 11.78
N TYR A 3 4.69 3.21 10.52
CA TYR A 3 5.62 3.11 9.40
C TYR A 3 6.27 4.46 9.13
N GLN A 4 7.54 4.45 8.76
CA GLN A 4 8.32 5.65 8.49
C GLN A 4 9.07 5.49 7.18
N ASP A 5 9.21 6.61 6.47
CA ASP A 5 10.06 6.72 5.29
C ASP A 5 11.55 6.83 5.68
N LYS A 6 12.45 6.95 4.69
CA LYS A 6 13.89 7.06 4.90
C LYS A 6 14.33 8.30 5.71
N TYR A 7 13.49 9.32 5.81
CA TYR A 7 13.76 10.54 6.58
C TYR A 7 13.07 10.53 7.96
N GLY A 8 12.36 9.45 8.30
CA GLY A 8 11.62 9.32 9.56
C GLY A 8 10.23 9.97 9.53
N ASN A 9 9.74 10.39 8.36
CA ASN A 9 8.38 10.89 8.21
C ASN A 9 7.39 9.74 8.33
N GLU A 10 6.31 9.95 9.06
CA GLU A 10 5.26 8.95 9.24
C GLU A 10 4.50 8.71 7.94
N ILE A 11 4.35 7.44 7.57
CA ILE A 11 3.54 7.00 6.44
C ILE A 11 2.10 6.78 6.94
N THR A 12 1.13 7.40 6.26
CA THR A 12 -0.30 7.27 6.58
C THR A 12 -1.10 6.86 5.35
N GLU A 13 -2.34 6.41 5.56
CA GLU A 13 -3.31 6.18 4.48
C GLU A 13 -3.43 7.41 3.57
N GLY A 14 -3.55 7.15 2.26
CA GLY A 14 -3.70 8.18 1.22
C GLY A 14 -2.39 8.74 0.68
N MET A 15 -1.24 8.36 1.25
CA MET A 15 0.08 8.72 0.73
C MET A 15 0.49 7.83 -0.44
N TYR A 16 1.37 8.36 -1.31
CA TYR A 16 1.97 7.59 -2.40
C TYR A 16 3.42 7.21 -2.03
N LEU A 17 3.76 5.94 -2.20
CA LEU A 17 5.09 5.40 -1.96
C LEU A 17 5.78 5.08 -3.30
N PRO A 18 6.86 5.78 -3.66
CA PRO A 18 7.73 5.38 -4.76
C PRO A 18 8.63 4.22 -4.30
N PHE A 19 8.63 3.12 -5.06
CA PHE A 19 9.54 1.99 -4.86
C PHE A 19 10.72 2.03 -5.85
N GLU A 20 11.80 1.30 -5.55
CA GLU A 20 13.02 1.28 -6.38
C GLU A 20 12.80 0.72 -7.79
N ASP A 21 11.79 -0.14 -7.97
CA ASP A 21 11.42 -0.66 -9.28
C ASP A 21 10.75 0.40 -10.19
N GLY A 22 10.55 1.61 -9.65
CA GLY A 22 9.93 2.75 -10.34
C GLY A 22 8.40 2.76 -10.24
N SER A 23 7.80 1.80 -9.52
CA SER A 23 6.38 1.81 -9.21
C SER A 23 6.06 2.90 -8.18
N VAL A 24 4.83 3.40 -8.23
CA VAL A 24 4.30 4.36 -7.26
C VAL A 24 2.95 3.82 -6.80
N GLU A 25 2.86 3.50 -5.52
CA GLU A 25 1.72 2.79 -4.95
C GLU A 25 1.00 3.63 -3.91
N LEU A 26 -0.33 3.59 -3.92
CA LEU A 26 -1.16 4.27 -2.92
C LEU A 26 -1.24 3.43 -1.65
N VAL A 27 -1.12 4.08 -0.50
CA VAL A 27 -1.28 3.45 0.82
C VAL A 27 -2.75 3.44 1.22
N TYR A 28 -3.23 2.24 1.55
CA TYR A 28 -4.59 2.00 2.03
C TYR A 28 -4.57 1.57 3.50
N ALA A 29 -5.61 1.95 4.25
CA ALA A 29 -5.86 1.31 5.53
C ALA A 29 -6.29 -0.14 5.32
N CYS A 30 -5.70 -1.07 6.06
CA CYS A 30 -6.13 -2.45 6.11
C CYS A 30 -6.29 -2.94 7.56
N GLN A 31 -6.91 -4.10 7.73
CA GLN A 31 -7.02 -4.75 9.03
C GLN A 31 -6.29 -6.08 8.98
N THR A 32 -5.37 -6.28 9.91
CA THR A 32 -4.68 -7.56 10.12
C THR A 32 -5.16 -8.13 11.44
N GLY A 33 -6.22 -8.94 11.38
CA GLY A 33 -6.92 -9.40 12.58
C GLY A 33 -7.65 -8.23 13.28
N ASP A 34 -7.32 -7.99 14.55
CA ASP A 34 -7.92 -6.91 15.35
C ASP A 34 -7.12 -5.60 15.30
N GLU A 35 -5.98 -5.57 14.61
CA GLU A 35 -5.11 -4.40 14.51
C GLU A 35 -5.31 -3.67 13.19
N SER A 36 -5.35 -2.33 13.26
CA SER A 36 -5.28 -1.46 12.09
C SER A 36 -3.85 -1.45 11.56
N ASP A 37 -3.71 -1.74 10.28
CA ASP A 37 -2.44 -1.75 9.57
C ASP A 37 -2.54 -0.93 8.28
N LEU A 38 -1.42 -0.81 7.55
CA LEU A 38 -1.35 -0.16 6.25
C LEU A 38 -0.90 -1.17 5.21
N GLY A 39 -1.36 -1.01 3.97
CA GLY A 39 -0.95 -1.84 2.85
C GLY A 39 -1.04 -1.14 1.51
N ILE A 40 -0.52 -1.78 0.49
CA ILE A 40 -0.59 -1.35 -0.91
C ILE A 40 -1.44 -2.31 -1.73
N ASN A 41 -1.90 -1.85 -2.90
CA ASN A 41 -2.74 -2.63 -3.78
C ASN A 41 -2.01 -3.88 -4.30
N ALA A 42 -2.56 -5.07 -4.05
CA ALA A 42 -2.11 -6.33 -4.64
C ALA A 42 -3.02 -6.79 -5.79
N SER A 43 -4.13 -6.08 -6.02
CA SER A 43 -5.14 -6.43 -7.01
C SER A 43 -4.80 -5.85 -8.38
N ASN A 44 -5.03 -6.64 -9.43
CA ASN A 44 -4.96 -6.13 -10.80
C ASN A 44 -6.26 -5.40 -11.17
N GLU A 45 -6.34 -4.11 -10.85
CA GLU A 45 -7.55 -3.31 -11.09
C GLU A 45 -7.96 -3.26 -12.55
N ALA A 46 -7.00 -3.17 -13.48
CA ALA A 46 -7.29 -3.15 -14.90
C ALA A 46 -7.98 -4.45 -15.35
N TYR A 47 -7.52 -5.60 -14.83
CA TYR A 47 -8.16 -6.88 -15.08
C TYR A 47 -9.57 -6.96 -14.46
N LEU A 48 -9.72 -6.51 -13.21
CA LEU A 48 -11.01 -6.51 -12.52
C LEU A 48 -12.04 -5.64 -13.25
N GLN A 49 -11.64 -4.43 -13.66
CA GLN A 49 -12.50 -3.53 -14.42
C GLN A 49 -12.87 -4.11 -15.79
N ALA A 50 -11.89 -4.67 -16.53
CA ALA A 50 -12.13 -5.25 -17.85
C ALA A 50 -13.09 -6.46 -17.85
N HIS A 51 -13.20 -7.18 -16.72
CA HIS A 51 -14.03 -8.37 -16.59
C HIS A 51 -15.29 -8.15 -15.75
N GLY A 52 -15.59 -6.91 -15.36
CA GLY A 52 -16.77 -6.60 -14.54
C GLY A 52 -16.67 -7.15 -13.10
N LEU A 53 -15.45 -7.40 -12.63
CA LEU A 53 -15.13 -7.88 -11.29
C LEU A 53 -14.71 -6.74 -10.35
N GLY A 54 -14.99 -5.47 -10.70
CA GLY A 54 -14.60 -4.31 -9.91
C GLY A 54 -15.24 -4.21 -8.52
N GLU A 55 -16.27 -5.03 -8.24
CA GLU A 55 -16.90 -5.12 -6.92
C GLU A 55 -16.23 -6.16 -6.00
N PHE A 56 -15.23 -6.90 -6.49
CA PHE A 56 -14.52 -7.85 -5.64
C PHE A 56 -13.65 -7.10 -4.61
N PRO A 57 -13.52 -7.65 -3.39
CA PRO A 57 -12.71 -7.04 -2.36
C PRO A 57 -11.27 -6.90 -2.85
N GLN A 58 -10.73 -5.69 -2.69
CA GLN A 58 -9.34 -5.39 -2.99
C GLN A 58 -8.45 -6.20 -2.07
N GLU A 59 -7.56 -7.00 -2.64
CA GLU A 59 -6.45 -7.62 -1.93
C GLU A 59 -5.35 -6.57 -1.72
N LEU A 60 -4.85 -6.50 -0.48
CA LEU A 60 -3.80 -5.57 -0.06
C LEU A 60 -2.61 -6.36 0.48
N TYR A 61 -1.39 -5.97 0.10
CA TYR A 61 -0.18 -6.45 0.76
C TYR A 61 0.20 -5.53 1.92
N PRO A 62 0.39 -6.05 3.15
CA PRO A 62 0.78 -5.24 4.30
C PRO A 62 2.12 -4.53 4.08
N LEU A 63 2.25 -3.29 4.54
CA LEU A 63 3.51 -2.53 4.48
C LEU A 63 4.65 -3.21 5.25
N SER A 64 4.32 -4.06 6.23
CA SER A 64 5.32 -4.86 6.97
C SER A 64 6.06 -5.88 6.11
N GLU A 65 5.59 -6.19 4.89
CA GLU A 65 6.28 -7.07 3.94
C GLU A 65 7.29 -6.33 3.05
N PHE A 66 7.36 -5.00 3.14
CA PHE A 66 8.21 -4.16 2.29
C PHE A 66 9.37 -3.55 3.06
N ASP A 67 10.50 -3.35 2.35
CA ASP A 67 11.59 -2.52 2.86
C ASP A 67 11.28 -1.05 2.58
N LEU A 68 10.99 -0.30 3.65
CA LEU A 68 10.64 1.12 3.59
C LEU A 68 11.85 2.04 3.80
N SER A 69 13.05 1.49 4.00
CA SER A 69 14.24 2.27 4.35
C SER A 69 14.72 3.20 3.23
N GLU A 70 14.31 2.97 1.99
CA GLU A 70 14.66 3.76 0.81
C GLU A 70 13.48 4.59 0.26
N VAL A 71 12.27 4.38 0.81
CA VAL A 71 11.05 5.06 0.36
C VAL A 71 11.06 6.52 0.84
N GLU A 72 10.52 7.42 0.02
CA GLU A 72 10.33 8.84 0.31
C GLU A 72 8.88 9.22 0.05
N VAL A 73 8.16 9.64 1.09
CA VAL A 73 6.78 10.13 0.93
C VAL A 73 6.76 11.57 0.44
N TYR A 74 5.77 11.91 -0.39
CA TYR A 74 5.53 13.25 -0.94
C TYR A 74 4.19 13.84 -0.47
#